data_AF-A0A2V4APQ5-F1
#
_entry.id   AF-A0A2V4APQ5-F1
#
_cell.length_a   1.000
_cell.length_b   1.000
_cell.length_c   1.000
_cell.angle_alpha   90.00
_cell.angle_beta   90.00
_cell.angle_gamma   90.00
#
_symmetry.space_group_name_H-M   'P 1'
#
loop_
_entity.id
_entity.type
_entity.pdbx_description
1 polymer ?
#
loop_
_entity_poly.entity_id
_entity_poly.type
_entity_poly.pdbx_seq_one_letter_code
_entity_poly.pdbx_strand_id
1 'polypeptide(L)'
;MIDAHSACERFIGNGGRYSLLQRIPEILSRIGPELGPDTTTEIQSIHGELDAIITIAPADMAVHLRAVQLPFQQVVDVLANGGGQANIDTGAVQDAIIPLMEACADAGYRVSPQ
;
A
#
# COMPACT_ATOMS: atom_id res chain seq x y z
N MET A 1 -14.40 -8.48 10.39
CA MET A 1 -15.58 -7.68 10.03
C MET A 1 -15.15 -6.77 8.90
N ILE A 2 -15.90 -6.74 7.80
CA ILE A 2 -15.62 -5.84 6.69
C ILE A 2 -16.11 -4.45 7.11
N ASP A 3 -15.24 -3.44 7.01
CA ASP A 3 -15.52 -2.06 7.39
C ASP A 3 -14.70 -1.09 6.53
N ALA A 4 -15.40 -0.35 5.67
CA ALA A 4 -14.82 0.67 4.81
C ALA A 4 -14.12 1.76 5.63
N HIS A 5 -14.72 2.19 6.74
CA HIS A 5 -14.19 3.28 7.56
C HIS A 5 -12.86 2.87 8.21
N SER A 6 -12.81 1.70 8.85
CA SER A 6 -11.57 1.16 9.42
C SER A 6 -10.49 0.92 8.36
N ALA A 7 -10.86 0.47 7.16
CA ALA A 7 -9.90 0.30 6.05
C ALA A 7 -9.31 1.65 5.61
N CYS A 8 -10.15 2.67 5.45
CA CYS A 8 -9.74 4.04 5.13
C CYS A 8 -8.89 4.66 6.24
N GLU A 9 -9.24 4.46 7.50
CA GLU A 9 -8.45 4.94 8.64
C GLU A 9 -7.04 4.35 8.65
N ARG A 10 -6.91 3.05 8.38
CA ARG A 10 -5.58 2.42 8.33
C ARG A 10 -4.77 2.82 7.10
N PHE A 11 -5.44 3.06 5.98
CA PHE A 11 -4.77 3.45 4.73
C PHE A 11 -4.38 4.94 4.71
N ILE A 12 -5.28 5.82 5.14
CA ILE A 12 -5.19 7.29 5.05
C ILE A 12 -4.95 7.93 6.42
N GLY A 13 -5.60 7.40 7.46
CA GLY A 13 -5.92 8.06 8.73
C GLY A 13 -4.80 8.37 9.69
N ASN A 14 -3.56 8.01 9.39
CA ASN A 14 -2.43 8.54 10.15
C ASN A 14 -2.10 10.00 9.81
N GLY A 15 -2.71 10.60 8.76
CA GLY A 15 -2.75 12.05 8.49
C GLY A 15 -1.40 12.79 8.33
N GLY A 16 -0.29 12.11 8.60
CA GLY A 16 1.07 12.62 8.56
C GLY A 16 2.00 11.59 7.91
N ARG A 17 3.32 11.82 8.03
CA ARG A 17 4.40 11.05 7.37
C ARG A 17 4.40 9.53 7.58
N TYR A 18 3.52 9.01 8.44
CA TYR A 18 3.44 7.59 8.78
C TYR A 18 2.23 6.86 8.16
N SER A 19 1.34 7.57 7.44
CA SER A 19 0.25 6.90 6.70
C SER A 19 0.79 6.10 5.52
N LEU A 20 0.12 5.00 5.19
CA LEU A 20 0.46 4.22 4.00
C LEU A 20 0.36 5.06 2.74
N LEU A 21 -0.67 5.92 2.64
CA LEU A 21 -0.83 6.86 1.53
C LEU A 21 0.42 7.72 1.26
N GLN A 22 1.15 8.13 2.30
CA GLN A 22 2.37 8.93 2.17
C GLN A 22 3.62 8.06 1.97
N ARG A 23 3.72 6.94 2.71
CA ARG A 23 4.88 6.04 2.67
C ARG A 23 5.00 5.30 1.34
N ILE A 24 3.88 4.92 0.72
CA ILE A 24 3.87 4.13 -0.52
C ILE A 24 4.57 4.86 -1.69
N PRO A 25 4.25 6.11 -2.04
CA PRO A 25 4.98 6.82 -3.09
C PRO A 25 6.48 6.94 -2.80
N GLU A 26 6.85 7.23 -1.55
CA GLU A 26 8.25 7.39 -1.13
C GLU A 26 9.03 6.08 -1.29
N ILE A 27 8.51 4.97 -0.77
CA ILE A 27 9.19 3.68 -0.86
C ILE A 27 9.26 3.16 -2.29
N LEU A 28 8.23 3.39 -3.11
CA LEU A 28 8.24 2.97 -4.52
C LEU A 28 9.33 3.70 -5.31
N SER A 29 9.63 4.96 -4.97
CA SER A 29 10.74 5.71 -5.58
C SER A 29 12.13 5.15 -5.23
N ARG A 30 12.22 4.37 -4.14
CA ARG A 30 13.42 3.69 -3.66
C ARG A 30 13.53 2.25 -4.14
N ILE A 31 12.49 1.70 -4.78
CA ILE A 31 12.57 0.39 -5.43
C ILE A 31 13.46 0.55 -6.67
N GLY A 32 14.63 -0.06 -6.59
CA GLY A 32 15.64 -0.04 -7.64
C GLY A 32 16.31 -1.40 -7.81
N PRO A 33 17.31 -1.51 -8.70
CA PRO A 33 18.01 -2.76 -8.98
C PRO A 33 18.74 -3.34 -7.77
N GLU A 34 19.08 -2.52 -6.77
CA GLU A 34 19.69 -2.93 -5.51
C GLU A 34 18.81 -2.47 -4.34
N LEU A 35 18.08 -3.40 -3.73
CA LEU A 35 17.28 -3.13 -2.54
C LEU A 35 18.17 -3.20 -1.30
N GLY A 36 18.37 -2.06 -0.64
CA GLY A 36 19.02 -2.02 0.67
C GLY A 36 18.21 -2.76 1.75
N PRO A 37 18.84 -3.15 2.88
CA PRO A 37 18.17 -3.87 3.97
C PRO A 37 17.03 -3.05 4.62
N ASP A 38 17.21 -1.73 4.73
CA ASP A 38 16.19 -0.84 5.29
C ASP A 38 14.96 -0.73 4.38
N THR A 39 15.18 -0.58 3.07
CA THR A 39 14.11 -0.60 2.05
C THR A 39 13.38 -1.93 2.03
N THR A 40 14.10 -3.04 2.14
CA THR A 40 13.51 -4.38 2.20
C THR A 40 12.59 -4.55 3.41
N THR A 41 13.06 -4.15 4.59
CA THR A 41 12.29 -4.23 5.84
C THR A 41 11.02 -3.38 5.76
N GLU A 42 11.14 -2.16 5.22
CA GLU A 42 10.01 -1.25 5.07
C GLU A 42 8.98 -1.76 4.07
N ILE A 43 9.41 -2.35 2.95
CA ILE A 43 8.52 -3.00 1.97
C ILE A 43 7.75 -4.15 2.61
N GLN A 44 8.41 -5.02 3.37
CA GLN A 44 7.74 -6.12 4.08
C GLN A 44 6.71 -5.61 5.09
N SER A 45 7.03 -4.52 5.80
CA SER A 45 6.08 -3.87 6.71
C SER A 45 4.85 -3.35 5.94
N ILE A 46 5.05 -2.59 4.88
CA ILE A 46 3.97 -2.02 4.06
C ILE A 46 3.11 -3.14 3.46
N HIS A 47 3.75 -4.21 2.98
CA HIS A 47 3.05 -5.39 2.48
C HIS A 47 2.12 -6.01 3.53
N GLY A 48 2.62 -6.24 4.75
CA GLY A 48 1.82 -6.79 5.85
C GLY A 48 0.71 -5.85 6.32
N GLU A 49 0.95 -4.53 6.33
CA GLU A 49 -0.07 -3.53 6.63
C GLU A 49 -1.19 -3.54 5.56
N LEU A 50 -0.83 -3.61 4.27
CA LEU A 50 -1.79 -3.72 3.17
C LEU A 50 -2.61 -5.02 3.24
N ASP A 51 -1.98 -6.16 3.53
CA ASP A 51 -2.67 -7.44 3.74
C ASP A 51 -3.75 -7.30 4.82
N ALA A 52 -3.37 -6.73 5.98
CA ALA A 52 -4.28 -6.54 7.09
C ALA A 52 -5.49 -5.65 6.69
N ILE A 53 -5.27 -4.59 5.91
CA ILE A 53 -6.34 -3.72 5.43
C ILE A 53 -7.23 -4.47 4.43
N ILE A 54 -6.67 -5.22 3.49
CA ILE A 54 -7.42 -5.99 2.49
C ILE A 54 -8.39 -6.98 3.15
N THR A 55 -8.01 -7.59 4.28
CA THR A 55 -8.90 -8.53 5.00
C THR A 55 -10.16 -7.89 5.60
N ILE A 56 -10.13 -6.58 5.84
CA ILE A 56 -11.25 -5.82 6.41
C ILE A 56 -11.89 -4.87 5.40
N ALA A 57 -11.30 -4.69 4.22
CA ALA A 57 -11.82 -3.78 3.21
C ALA A 57 -13.03 -4.39 2.48
N PRO A 58 -14.02 -3.56 2.11
CA PRO A 58 -15.03 -3.90 1.11
C PRO A 58 -14.42 -4.41 -0.19
N ALA A 59 -15.16 -5.21 -0.96
CA ALA A 59 -14.63 -5.91 -2.13
C ALA A 59 -14.08 -4.97 -3.22
N ASP A 60 -14.78 -3.86 -3.47
CA ASP A 60 -14.40 -2.77 -4.37
C ASP A 60 -13.09 -2.10 -3.94
N MET A 61 -12.97 -1.72 -2.66
CA MET A 61 -11.72 -1.20 -2.11
C MET A 61 -10.58 -2.24 -2.17
N ALA A 62 -10.88 -3.49 -1.86
CA ALA A 62 -9.91 -4.57 -1.86
C ALA A 62 -9.30 -4.81 -3.25
N VAL A 63 -10.03 -4.55 -4.34
CA VAL A 63 -9.46 -4.62 -5.71
C VAL A 63 -8.34 -3.59 -5.86
N HIS A 64 -8.58 -2.34 -5.45
CA HIS A 64 -7.60 -1.29 -5.56
C HIS A 64 -6.43 -1.45 -4.57
N LEU A 65 -6.70 -1.88 -3.33
CA LEU A 65 -5.64 -2.17 -2.35
C LEU A 65 -4.71 -3.29 -2.83
N ARG A 66 -5.25 -4.32 -3.49
CA ARG A 66 -4.42 -5.39 -4.11
C ARG A 66 -3.56 -4.85 -5.25
N ALA A 67 -4.09 -3.94 -6.07
CA ALA A 67 -3.30 -3.28 -7.10
C ALA A 67 -2.16 -2.44 -6.51
N VAL A 68 -2.41 -1.74 -5.40
CA VAL A 68 -1.38 -1.03 -4.62
C VAL A 68 -0.35 -1.99 -4.01
N GLN A 69 -0.77 -3.15 -3.53
CA GLN A 69 0.08 -4.15 -2.88
C GLN A 69 0.98 -4.91 -3.86
N LEU A 70 0.57 -5.05 -5.12
CA LEU A 70 1.23 -5.91 -6.10
C LEU A 70 2.77 -5.68 -6.20
N PRO A 71 3.29 -4.44 -6.26
CA PRO A 71 4.73 -4.23 -6.33
C PRO A 71 5.47 -4.69 -5.08
N PHE A 72 4.84 -4.55 -3.92
CA PHE A 72 5.41 -4.99 -2.64
C PHE A 72 5.44 -6.52 -2.56
N GLN A 73 4.38 -7.19 -3.02
CA GLN A 73 4.36 -8.65 -3.12
C GLN A 73 5.45 -9.15 -4.06
N GLN A 74 5.64 -8.50 -5.23
CA GLN A 74 6.71 -8.86 -6.17
C GLN A 74 8.10 -8.78 -5.53
N VAL A 75 8.36 -7.75 -4.71
CA VAL A 75 9.62 -7.64 -3.96
C VAL A 75 9.75 -8.78 -2.94
N VAL A 76 8.69 -9.05 -2.16
CA VAL A 76 8.67 -10.12 -1.16
C VAL A 76 8.96 -11.47 -1.81
N ASP A 77 8.36 -11.74 -2.97
CA ASP A 77 8.59 -12.98 -3.74
C ASP A 77 10.03 -13.10 -4.24
N VAL A 78 10.61 -12.01 -4.74
CA VAL A 78 12.01 -12.00 -5.21
C VAL A 78 12.98 -12.28 -4.06
N LEU A 79 12.74 -11.66 -2.90
CA LEU A 79 13.54 -11.88 -1.69
C LEU A 79 13.40 -13.32 -1.19
N ALA A 80 12.18 -13.87 -1.18
CA ALA A 80 11.91 -15.24 -0.77
C ALA A 80 12.61 -16.27 -1.68
N ASN A 81 12.81 -15.94 -2.96
CA ASN A 81 13.48 -16.80 -3.95
C ASN A 81 15.01 -16.64 -3.98
N GLY A 82 15.62 -16.00 -2.97
CA GLY A 82 17.08 -15.89 -2.84
C GLY A 82 17.68 -14.59 -3.40
N GLY A 83 16.85 -13.61 -3.73
CA GLY A 83 17.28 -12.31 -4.24
C GLY A 83 17.55 -12.30 -5.74
N GLY A 84 17.42 -11.11 -6.35
CA GLY A 84 17.62 -10.91 -7.78
C GLY A 84 17.13 -9.53 -8.23
N GLN A 85 17.41 -9.18 -9.49
CA GLN A 85 16.81 -8.00 -10.11
C GLN A 85 15.34 -8.28 -10.42
N ALA A 86 14.46 -7.51 -9.79
CA ALA A 86 13.03 -7.54 -10.07
C ALA A 86 12.68 -6.33 -10.92
N ASN A 87 12.11 -6.56 -12.11
CA ASN A 87 11.55 -5.49 -12.91
C ASN A 87 10.12 -5.23 -12.40
N ILE A 88 10.03 -4.43 -11.34
CA ILE A 88 8.80 -4.18 -10.60
C ILE A 88 8.04 -3.03 -11.26
N ASP A 89 6.82 -3.31 -11.70
CA ASP A 89 5.93 -2.28 -12.24
C ASP A 89 5.24 -1.54 -11.10
N THR A 90 5.63 -0.29 -10.87
CA THR A 90 5.05 0.58 -9.85
C THR A 90 4.03 1.58 -10.41
N GLY A 91 3.85 1.63 -11.74
CA GLY A 91 3.03 2.63 -12.41
C GLY A 91 1.55 2.51 -12.06
N ALA A 92 1.05 1.27 -11.96
CA ALA A 92 -0.35 0.99 -11.64
C ALA A 92 -0.76 1.40 -10.20
N VAL A 93 0.20 1.67 -9.31
CA VAL A 93 -0.12 2.04 -7.92
C VAL A 93 -0.77 3.41 -7.85
N GLN A 94 -0.28 4.39 -8.60
CA GLN A 94 -0.86 5.75 -8.58
C GLN A 94 -2.30 5.72 -9.10
N ASP A 95 -2.55 4.95 -10.16
CA ASP A 95 -3.88 4.77 -10.74
C ASP A 95 -4.84 4.04 -9.78
N ALA A 96 -4.31 3.20 -8.88
CA ALA A 96 -5.12 2.51 -7.86
C ALA A 96 -5.37 3.35 -6.59
N ILE A 97 -4.50 4.33 -6.28
CA ILE A 97 -4.68 5.21 -5.12
C ILE A 97 -5.86 6.17 -5.32
N ILE A 98 -6.05 6.72 -6.52
CA ILE A 98 -7.15 7.65 -6.82
C ILE A 98 -8.53 7.06 -6.47
N PRO A 99 -8.93 5.88 -6.99
CA PRO A 99 -10.22 5.30 -6.66
C PRO A 99 -10.33 4.84 -5.19
N LEU A 100 -9.21 4.55 -4.51
CA LEU A 100 -9.25 4.33 -3.05
C LEU A 100 -9.61 5.59 -2.28
N MET A 101 -9.08 6.74 -2.69
CA MET A 101 -9.41 8.02 -2.08
C MET A 101 -10.88 8.38 -2.30
N GLU A 102 -11.41 8.12 -3.50
CA GLU A 102 -12.83 8.29 -3.82
C GLU A 102 -13.72 7.35 -2.99
N ALA A 103 -13.40 6.06 -2.93
CA ALA A 103 -14.14 5.08 -2.12
C ALA A 103 -14.15 5.47 -0.64
N CYS A 104 -13.05 6.02 -0.12
CA CYS A 104 -13.00 6.53 1.24
C CYS A 104 -13.85 7.78 1.45
N ALA A 105 -13.85 8.71 0.49
CA ALA A 105 -14.73 9.89 0.55
C ALA A 105 -16.21 9.49 0.52
N ASP A 106 -16.58 8.53 -0.32
CA ASP A 106 -17.95 7.99 -0.43
C ASP A 106 -18.38 7.25 0.84
N ALA A 107 -17.45 6.55 1.50
CA ALA A 107 -17.66 5.95 2.82
C ALA A 107 -17.76 7.00 3.95
N GLY A 108 -17.70 8.29 3.64
CA GLY A 108 -17.75 9.39 4.60
C GLY A 108 -16.45 9.57 5.39
N TYR A 109 -15.37 8.90 5.01
CA TYR A 109 -14.06 9.11 5.61
C TYR A 109 -13.49 10.45 5.12
N ARG A 110 -13.25 11.37 6.05
CA ARG A 110 -12.52 12.61 5.78
C ARG A 110 -11.28 12.64 6.65
N VAL A 111 -10.14 12.96 6.03
CA VAL A 111 -8.91 13.21 6.75
C VAL A 111 -9.16 14.42 7.65
N SER A 112 -9.22 14.20 8.97
CA SER A 112 -9.24 15.33 9.90
C SER A 112 -7.89 16.05 9.79
N PRO A 113 -7.86 17.35 9.47
CA PRO A 113 -6.62 18.11 9.60
C PRO A 113 -6.21 18.06 11.08
N GLN A 114 -5.04 17.50 11.36
CA GLN A 114 -4.39 17.60 12.67
C GLN A 114 -3.73 18.97 12.80
#